data_AF-A0A842UXQ3-F1
#
_entry.id   AF-A0A842UXQ3-F1
#
_cell.length_a   1.000
_cell.length_b   1.000
_cell.length_c   1.000
_cell.angle_alpha   90.00
_cell.angle_beta   90.00
_cell.angle_gamma   90.00
#
_symmetry.space_group_name_H-M   'P 1'
#
loop_
_entity.id
_entity.type
_entity.pdbx_description
1 polymer ?
#
loop_
_entity_poly.entity_id
_entity_poly.type
_entity_poly.pdbx_seq_one_letter_code
_entity_poly.pdbx_strand_id
1 'polypeptide(L)' 'MIKEVIRLGKQAKCPHCGSKNVYGISRVVGYFSRIDNWNASKTAEFKDRQKGSYGLSDSGGPEKAELKKEVMHS' A
#
# COMPACT_ATOMS: atom_id res chain seq x y z
N MET A 1 10.91 2.29 9.80
CA MET A 1 10.39 1.83 8.49
C MET A 1 10.64 2.93 7.46
N ILE A 2 11.03 2.54 6.25
CA ILE A 2 11.74 3.33 5.24
C ILE A 2 11.03 4.66 4.92
N LYS A 3 11.68 5.79 5.21
CA LYS A 3 11.20 7.16 4.94
C LYS A 3 11.47 7.66 3.52
N GLU A 4 12.18 6.90 2.70
CA GLU A 4 12.62 7.36 1.37
C GLU A 4 11.81 6.70 0.25
N VAL A 5 10.62 7.24 0.02
CA VAL A 5 9.84 7.02 -1.20
C VAL A 5 9.88 8.33 -1.98
N ILE A 6 10.71 8.42 -3.03
CA ILE A 6 10.70 9.59 -3.92
C ILE A 6 9.61 9.36 -4.98
N ARG A 7 8.37 9.67 -4.61
CA ARG A 7 7.33 9.87 -5.62
C ARG A 7 7.57 11.22 -6.27
N LEU A 8 8.11 11.19 -7.48
CA LEU A 8 8.17 12.38 -8.31
C LEU A 8 6.75 12.86 -8.61
N GLY A 9 6.43 14.09 -8.21
CA GLY A 9 5.15 14.72 -8.52
C GLY A 9 4.96 14.90 -10.03
N LYS A 10 3.74 15.23 -10.46
CA LYS A 10 3.39 15.51 -11.88
C LYS A 10 4.26 16.58 -12.57
N GLN A 11 5.05 17.34 -11.81
CA GLN A 11 5.92 18.41 -12.29
C GLN A 11 7.39 18.20 -11.91
N ALA A 12 7.79 16.97 -11.60
CA ALA A 12 9.16 16.69 -11.23
C ALA A 12 10.14 17.09 -12.34
N LYS A 13 11.21 17.78 -11.92
CA LYS A 13 12.31 18.22 -12.78
C LYS A 13 13.61 18.02 -12.02
N CYS A 14 14.70 17.82 -12.74
CA CYS A 14 16.04 17.85 -12.16
C CYS A 14 16.30 19.25 -11.56
N PRO A 15 16.63 19.39 -10.27
CA PRO A 15 16.88 20.69 -9.65
C PRO A 15 18.14 21.37 -10.19
N HIS A 16 19.04 20.61 -10.84
CA HIS A 16 20.30 21.12 -11.38
C HIS A 16 20.15 21.68 -12.80
N CYS A 17 19.41 21.02 -13.69
CA CYS A 17 19.31 21.39 -15.11
C CYS A 17 17.88 21.65 -15.60
N GLY A 18 16.86 21.48 -14.75
CA GLY A 18 15.46 21.66 -15.12
C GLY A 18 14.88 20.58 -16.03
N SER A 19 15.66 19.55 -16.38
CA SER A 19 15.20 18.45 -17.25
C SER A 19 13.99 17.74 -16.65
N LYS A 20 13.01 17.44 -17.51
CA LYS A 20 11.84 16.62 -17.18
C LYS A 20 12.10 15.12 -17.29
N ASN A 21 13.29 14.71 -17.75
CA ASN A 21 13.68 13.31 -17.87
C ASN A 21 14.08 12.74 -16.49
N VAL A 22 13.08 12.60 -15.62
CA VAL A 22 13.23 12.13 -14.24
C VAL A 22 12.22 11.01 -13.98
N TYR A 23 12.60 10.05 -13.15
CA TYR A 23 11.79 8.84 -12.89
C TYR A 23 11.53 8.62 -11.40
N GLY A 24 10.31 8.18 -11.07
CA GLY A 24 9.99 7.77 -9.72
C GLY A 24 10.62 6.42 -9.41
N ILE A 25 11.32 6.32 -8.27
CA ILE A 25 11.87 5.05 -7.78
C ILE A 25 11.36 4.75 -6.37
N SER A 26 11.18 3.48 -6.08
CA SER A 26 10.78 2.99 -4.74
C SER A 26 11.44 1.65 -4.46
N ARG A 27 11.56 1.30 -3.17
CA ARG A 27 12.23 0.09 -2.72
C ARG A 27 11.27 -1.11 -2.67
N VAL A 28 11.65 -2.20 -3.32
CA VAL A 28 10.95 -3.49 -3.32
C VAL A 28 11.92 -4.55 -2.78
N VAL A 29 11.55 -5.23 -1.70
CA VAL A 29 12.30 -6.36 -1.08
C VAL A 29 13.83 -6.19 -1.13
N GLY A 30 14.31 -5.04 -0.67
CA GLY A 30 15.74 -4.77 -0.54
C GLY A 30 16.39 -3.93 -1.63
N TYR A 31 15.84 -3.84 -2.84
CA TYR A 31 16.42 -3.10 -3.98
C TYR A 31 15.52 -1.97 -4.49
N PHE A 32 16.08 -1.01 -5.23
CA PHE A 32 15.32 0.09 -5.85
C PHE A 32 14.80 -0.32 -7.23
N SER A 33 13.55 0.05 -7.52
CA SER A 33 12.90 -0.16 -8.82
C SER A 33 12.22 1.12 -9.29
N ARG A 34 12.20 1.32 -10.61
CA ARG A 34 11.36 2.35 -11.25
C ARG A 34 9.89 2.01 -11.09
N ILE A 35 9.10 3.00 -10.68
CA ILE A 35 7.66 2.88 -10.45
C ILE A 35 6.91 2.85 -11.78
N ASP A 36 7.42 3.56 -12.81
CA ASP A 36 6.76 3.71 -14.11
C ASP A 36 6.55 2.37 -14.85
N ASN A 37 7.34 1.35 -14.49
CA ASN A 37 7.29 0.01 -15.11
C ASN A 37 6.56 -1.03 -14.24
N TRP A 38 5.78 -0.59 -13.25
CA TRP A 38 5.03 -1.50 -12.38
C TRP A 38 3.70 -1.90 -12.98
N ASN A 39 3.31 -3.16 -12.72
CA ASN A 39 1.98 -3.64 -13.04
C ASN A 39 0.92 -3.05 -12.07
N ALA A 40 -0.36 -3.28 -12.39
CA ALA A 40 -1.48 -2.77 -11.61
C ALA A 40 -1.43 -3.22 -10.14
N SER A 41 -1.09 -4.49 -9.88
CA SER A 41 -1.01 -5.05 -8.53
C SER A 41 0.06 -4.38 -7.66
N LYS A 42 1.28 -4.18 -8.19
CA LYS A 42 2.35 -3.45 -7.49
C LYS A 42 1.99 -1.99 -7.25
N THR A 43 1.29 -1.37 -8.21
CA THR A 43 0.82 0.01 -8.06
C THR A 43 -0.26 0.14 -6.97
N ALA A 44 -1.17 -0.84 -6.87
CA ALA A 44 -2.19 -0.88 -5.83
C ALA A 44 -1.55 -1.10 -4.44
N GLU A 45 -0.72 -2.13 -4.30
CA GLU A 45 0.01 -2.41 -3.05
C GLU A 45 0.83 -1.20 -2.58
N PHE A 46 1.51 -0.52 -3.50
CA PHE A 46 2.26 0.68 -3.18
C PHE A 46 1.37 1.83 -2.70
N LYS A 47 0.20 2.03 -3.32
CA LYS A 47 -0.77 3.03 -2.86
C LYS A 47 -1.28 2.70 -1.46
N ASP A 48 -1.51 1.44 -1.16
CA ASP A 48 -2.00 1.00 0.15
C ASP A 48 -0.92 1.21 1.22
N ARG A 49 0.34 0.90 0.90
CA ARG A 49 1.49 1.25 1.75
C ARG A 49 1.63 2.73 2.03
N GLN A 50 1.43 3.58 1.02
CA GLN A 50 1.47 5.04 1.21
C GLN A 50 0.37 5.53 2.16
N LYS A 51 -0.75 4.81 2.25
CA LYS A 51 -1.85 5.09 3.18
C LYS A 51 -1.68 4.39 4.54
N GLY A 52 -0.66 3.54 4.70
CA GLY A 52 -0.51 2.68 5.88
C GLY A 52 -1.56 1.55 5.97
N SER A 53 -2.28 1.27 4.89
CA SER A 53 -3.20 0.13 4.81
C SER A 53 -2.42 -1.11 4.39
N TYR A 54 -2.22 -2.05 5.32
CA TYR A 54 -1.45 -3.26 5.06
C TYR A 54 -2.33 -4.50 4.85
N GLY A 55 -3.64 -4.31 4.67
CA GLY A 55 -4.58 -5.43 4.46
C GLY A 55 -4.60 -6.42 5.62
N LEU A 56 -4.24 -5.97 6.83
CA LEU A 56 -4.41 -6.74 8.06
C LEU A 56 -5.92 -6.83 8.32
N SER A 57 -6.61 -7.75 7.66
CA SER A 57 -7.89 -8.21 8.16
C SER A 57 -7.61 -8.77 9.55
N ASP A 58 -8.15 -8.10 10.56
CA ASP A 58 -8.13 -8.55 11.94
C ASP A 58 -8.54 -10.02 11.94
N SER A 59 -7.57 -10.92 12.15
CA SER A 59 -7.88 -12.31 12.44
C SER A 59 -8.43 -12.25 13.85
N GLY A 60 -9.74 -12.06 13.92
CA GLY A 60 -10.48 -12.09 15.16
C GLY A 60 -9.99 -13.30 15.96
N GLY A 61 -9.43 -13.00 17.14
CA GLY A 61 -9.31 -14.01 18.19
C GLY A 61 -10.69 -14.65 18.40
N PRO A 62 -10.77 -15.87 18.95
CA PRO A 62 -12.01 -16.63 18.99
C PRO A 62 -13.07 -15.86 19.78
N GLU A 63 -13.99 -15.20 19.07
CA GLU A 63 -15.17 -14.60 19.67
C GLU A 63 -16.14 -15.74 19.99
N LYS A 64 -16.47 -15.83 21.27
CA LYS A 64 -17.20 -16.91 21.91
C LYS A 64 -18.45 -17.33 21.12
N ALA A 65 -18.54 -18.63 20.86
CA ALA A 65 -19.82 -19.29 20.65
C ALA A 65 -20.70 -19.09 21.90
N GLU A 66 -21.76 -18.28 21.79
CA GLU A 66 -22.85 -18.29 22.77
C GLU A 66 -24.16 -18.65 22.08
N LEU A 67 -24.44 -19.94 22.15
CA LEU A 67 -25.69 -20.62 21.84
C LEU A 67 -26.80 -20.13 22.79
N LYS A 68 -27.85 -19.46 22.28
CA LYS A 68 -29.10 -19.27 23.03
C LYS A 68 -30.35 -19.45 22.13
N LYS A 69 -30.76 -20.71 22.09
CA LYS A 69 -32.11 -21.32 22.15
C LYS A 69 -33.30 -20.61 21.48
N GLU A 70 -33.96 -21.39 20.62
CA GLU A 70 -35.36 -21.26 20.19
C GLU A 70 -36.31 -20.71 21.26
N VAL A 71 -37.22 -19.84 20.82
CA VAL A 71 -38.59 -19.77 21.33
C VAL A 71 -39.55 -19.74 20.14
N MET A 72 -39.90 -20.93 19.66
CA MET A 72 -41.31 -21.19 19.30
C MET A 72 -42.08 -21.14 20.61
N HIS A 73 -43.15 -20.36 20.72
CA HIS A 73 -44.37 -20.69 21.47
C HIS A 73 -45.48 -19.71 21.04
N SER A 74 -46.48 -20.30 20.36
CA SER A 74 -47.91 -19.96 20.25
C SER A 74 -48.34 -18.62 19.64
#